data_AF-A0A8E2UGI9-F1
#
_entry.id   AF-A0A8E2UGI9-F1
#
_cell.length_a   1.000
_cell.length_b   1.000
_cell.length_c   1.000
_cell.angle_alpha   90.00
_cell.angle_beta   90.00
_cell.angle_gamma   90.00
#
_symmetry.space_group_name_H-M   'P 1'
#
loop_
_entity.id
_entity.type
_entity.pdbx_description
1 polymer ?
#
loop_
_entity_poly.entity_id
_entity_poly.type
_entity_poly.pdbx_seq_one_letter_code
_entity_poly.pdbx_strand_id
1 'polypeptide(L)'
;MANSALERNPYFNGEARRQHGQQFGQAPTAPQFGRAQSAPTHGQQPPAPLTAEQLNAQFQAPPASPDQMDRMSYEDTIAKTAGLFGIVLVAAAVAWFVPLLMIIGAIGALVLSLVLAFQREPKTGLIFAFAAAEGLLVGGLSSILEQLYPGIAMQAVLATFSVVAVTLVLFRFGKVRTSPRMTKIVLVAMLGYALFSLINFGMMMFGFQSAAGPWGMRSMEVFGIPLGVILGIFAVLMGAYMLVMDFELIKNGVEGGAPRKYGWIGAYSLVSTVVFIYVEIIRVLAILRGNN
;
A
#
# COMPACT_ATOMS: atom_id res chain seq x y z
N MET A 1 5.78 0.66 3.20
CA MET A 1 6.30 0.15 4.49
C MET A 1 5.63 -1.18 4.78
N ALA A 2 6.38 -2.29 4.76
CA ALA A 2 5.83 -3.56 5.24
C ALA A 2 5.58 -3.42 6.74
N ASN A 3 4.32 -3.40 7.14
CA ASN A 3 3.95 -3.33 8.54
C ASN A 3 4.47 -4.60 9.24
N SER A 4 5.37 -4.47 10.20
CA SER A 4 5.92 -5.61 10.96
C SER A 4 4.86 -6.39 11.76
N ALA A 5 3.65 -5.83 11.88
CA ALA A 5 2.47 -6.53 12.37
C ALA A 5 1.84 -7.45 11.31
N LEU A 6 1.99 -7.15 10.02
CA LEU A 6 1.51 -8.00 8.93
C LEU A 6 2.39 -9.23 8.72
N GLU A 7 3.71 -9.10 8.86
CA GLU A 7 4.62 -10.27 8.76
C GLU A 7 4.40 -11.30 9.88
N ARG A 8 3.89 -10.86 11.02
CA ARG A 8 3.51 -11.72 12.16
C ARG A 8 2.07 -12.24 12.08
N ASN A 9 1.31 -11.83 11.06
CA ASN A 9 -0.08 -12.23 10.92
C ASN A 9 -0.17 -13.54 10.11
N PRO A 10 -0.83 -14.59 10.65
CA PRO A 10 -0.91 -15.92 10.03
C PRO A 10 -1.49 -15.91 8.60
N TYR A 11 -2.28 -14.89 8.24
CA TYR A 11 -2.87 -14.73 6.92
C TYR A 11 -1.87 -14.27 5.85
N PHE A 12 -0.76 -13.63 6.23
CA PHE A 12 0.22 -13.05 5.31
C PHE A 12 1.56 -13.82 5.27
N ASN A 13 1.80 -14.70 6.24
CA ASN A 13 3.03 -15.51 6.37
C ASN A 13 2.86 -16.99 5.97
N GLY A 14 1.66 -17.38 5.52
CA GLY A 14 1.35 -18.75 5.07
C GLY A 14 1.03 -19.76 6.19
N GLU A 15 1.00 -19.34 7.45
CA GLU A 15 0.65 -20.22 8.59
C GLU A 15 -0.84 -20.54 8.66
N ALA A 16 -1.72 -19.62 8.23
CA ALA A 16 -3.15 -19.90 8.07
C ALA A 16 -3.40 -21.08 7.11
N ARG A 17 -2.57 -21.20 6.07
CA ARG A 17 -2.58 -22.33 5.11
C ARG A 17 -2.16 -23.65 5.76
N ARG A 18 -1.24 -23.62 6.74
CA ARG A 18 -0.80 -24.81 7.50
C ARG A 18 -1.85 -25.27 8.52
N GLN A 19 -2.54 -24.33 9.17
CA GLN A 19 -3.63 -24.68 10.09
C GLN A 19 -4.84 -25.29 9.36
N HIS A 20 -5.23 -24.73 8.21
CA HIS A 20 -6.28 -25.34 7.38
C HIS A 20 -5.82 -26.66 6.74
N GLY A 21 -4.55 -26.80 6.34
CA GLY A 21 -4.01 -28.05 5.79
C GLY A 21 -3.93 -29.20 6.80
N GLN A 22 -3.74 -28.91 8.09
CA GLN A 22 -3.72 -29.94 9.14
C GLN A 22 -5.12 -30.43 9.54
N GLN A 23 -6.18 -29.67 9.25
CA GLN A 23 -7.56 -30.07 9.55
C GLN A 23 -8.13 -31.06 8.52
N PHE A 24 -7.52 -31.16 7.33
CA PHE A 24 -7.91 -32.11 6.27
C PHE A 24 -7.12 -33.44 6.29
N GLY A 25 -6.22 -33.65 7.27
CA GLY A 25 -5.37 -34.85 7.37
C GLY A 25 -5.78 -35.87 8.43
N GLN A 26 -6.80 -35.59 9.24
CA GLN A 26 -7.29 -36.54 10.25
C GLN A 26 -8.63 -37.12 9.82
N ALA A 27 -8.63 -38.41 9.48
CA ALA A 27 -9.84 -39.19 9.28
C ALA A 27 -10.76 -39.04 10.50
N PRO A 28 -12.08 -38.89 10.33
CA PRO A 28 -12.99 -38.77 11.45
C PRO A 28 -13.08 -40.14 12.14
N THR A 29 -12.35 -40.31 13.24
CA THR A 29 -12.58 -41.43 14.16
C THR A 29 -13.94 -41.23 14.82
N ALA A 30 -14.77 -42.27 14.72
CA ALA A 30 -16.13 -42.30 15.22
C ALA A 30 -16.23 -41.88 16.70
N PRO A 31 -17.28 -41.15 17.13
CA PRO A 31 -17.44 -40.76 18.53
C PRO A 31 -17.78 -41.99 19.38
N GLN A 32 -16.83 -42.40 20.23
CA GLN A 32 -17.03 -43.44 21.24
C GLN A 32 -17.77 -42.81 22.43
N PHE A 33 -19.01 -43.25 22.66
CA PHE A 33 -19.82 -42.85 23.82
C PHE A 33 -19.19 -43.36 25.13
N GLY A 34 -18.78 -42.45 26.00
CA GLY A 34 -18.22 -42.76 27.32
C GLY A 34 -18.47 -41.66 28.35
N ARG A 35 -19.39 -41.94 29.28
CA ARG A 35 -19.74 -41.26 30.55
C ARG A 35 -18.98 -39.97 30.92
N ALA A 36 -19.69 -38.84 30.93
CA ALA A 36 -19.27 -37.64 31.65
C ALA A 36 -19.77 -37.67 33.11
N GLN A 37 -18.85 -37.45 34.04
CA GLN A 37 -19.11 -37.11 35.44
C GLN A 37 -19.64 -35.67 35.54
N SER A 38 -20.58 -35.49 36.47
CA SER A 38 -21.37 -34.30 36.75
C SER A 38 -20.61 -33.16 37.44
N ALA A 39 -20.82 -31.92 36.99
CA ALA A 39 -20.66 -30.70 37.78
C ALA A 39 -21.80 -29.70 37.44
N PRO A 40 -22.41 -29.00 38.41
CA PRO A 40 -23.63 -28.21 38.18
C PRO A 40 -23.32 -26.72 37.95
N THR A 41 -23.95 -26.08 36.95
CA THR A 41 -24.16 -24.60 36.94
C THR A 41 -25.18 -24.14 35.89
N HIS A 42 -26.29 -23.57 36.39
CA HIS A 42 -27.14 -22.50 35.85
C HIS A 42 -27.64 -22.53 34.39
N GLY A 43 -28.88 -23.02 34.21
CA GLY A 43 -29.96 -22.24 33.58
C GLY A 43 -30.00 -22.05 32.06
N GLN A 44 -29.19 -22.73 31.25
CA GLN A 44 -29.38 -22.73 29.80
C GLN A 44 -30.17 -23.98 29.38
N GLN A 45 -31.35 -23.77 28.79
CA GLN A 45 -32.06 -24.85 28.08
C GLN A 45 -31.07 -25.51 27.11
N PRO A 46 -30.90 -26.85 27.13
CA PRO A 46 -30.07 -27.52 26.16
C PRO A 46 -30.60 -27.16 24.77
N PRO A 47 -29.73 -26.74 23.82
CA PRO A 47 -30.17 -26.45 22.46
C PRO A 47 -30.94 -27.66 21.94
N ALA A 48 -32.18 -27.43 21.48
CA ALA A 48 -33.01 -28.49 20.93
C ALA A 48 -32.21 -29.26 19.87
N PRO A 49 -32.24 -30.60 19.86
CA PRO A 49 -31.52 -31.38 18.86
C PRO A 49 -32.00 -30.95 17.48
N LEU A 50 -31.05 -30.49 16.65
CA LEU A 50 -31.31 -30.08 15.28
C LEU A 50 -32.02 -31.21 14.54
N THR A 51 -33.16 -30.90 13.93
CA THR A 51 -33.93 -31.88 13.16
C THR A 51 -33.15 -32.28 11.90
N ALA A 52 -33.38 -33.51 11.40
CA ALA A 52 -32.72 -34.00 10.17
C ALA A 52 -32.96 -33.06 8.97
N GLU A 53 -34.13 -32.41 8.91
CA GLU A 53 -34.49 -31.40 7.92
C GLU A 53 -33.58 -30.15 8.02
N GLN A 54 -33.32 -29.66 9.24
CA GLN A 54 -32.47 -28.49 9.49
C GLN A 54 -31.00 -28.78 9.19
N LEU A 55 -30.52 -30.00 9.49
CA LEU A 55 -29.20 -30.46 9.10
C LEU A 55 -29.06 -30.54 7.57
N ASN A 56 -30.05 -31.11 6.88
CA ASN A 56 -30.06 -31.19 5.42
C ASN A 56 -30.09 -29.79 4.78
N ALA A 57 -30.85 -28.84 5.36
CA ALA A 57 -30.86 -27.44 4.91
C ALA A 57 -29.51 -26.74 5.13
N GLN A 58 -28.78 -27.05 6.21
CA GLN A 58 -27.43 -26.54 6.43
C GLN A 58 -26.41 -27.10 5.43
N PHE A 59 -26.53 -28.37 5.03
CA PHE A 59 -25.67 -28.98 4.01
C PHE A 59 -25.99 -28.49 2.58
N GLN A 60 -27.24 -28.09 2.32
CA GLN A 60 -27.68 -27.55 1.03
C GLN A 60 -27.51 -26.02 0.92
N ALA A 61 -27.19 -25.34 2.03
CA ALA A 61 -26.95 -23.90 2.01
C ALA A 61 -25.73 -23.59 1.12
N PRO A 62 -25.84 -22.59 0.21
CA PRO A 62 -24.70 -22.13 -0.57
C PRO A 62 -23.54 -21.74 0.35
N PRO A 63 -22.27 -21.99 -0.05
CA PRO A 63 -21.13 -21.51 0.72
C PRO A 63 -21.22 -19.99 0.88
N ALA A 64 -20.97 -19.50 2.09
CA ALA A 64 -21.04 -18.08 2.40
C ALA A 64 -20.14 -17.27 1.44
N SER A 65 -20.62 -16.10 1.01
CA SER A 65 -19.82 -15.17 0.22
C SER A 65 -18.72 -14.51 1.08
N PRO A 66 -17.62 -14.01 0.50
CA PRO A 66 -16.59 -13.29 1.26
C PRO A 66 -17.14 -12.12 2.08
N ASP A 67 -18.18 -11.45 1.59
CA ASP A 67 -18.85 -10.34 2.28
C ASP A 67 -19.60 -10.79 3.53
N GLN A 68 -20.18 -12.01 3.51
CA GLN A 68 -20.84 -12.63 4.66
C GLN A 68 -19.84 -13.16 5.70
N MET A 69 -18.59 -13.43 5.29
CA MET A 69 -17.52 -13.92 6.15
C MET A 69 -16.59 -12.81 6.67
N ASP A 70 -16.86 -11.53 6.36
CA ASP A 70 -15.97 -10.39 6.63
C ASP A 70 -14.53 -10.62 6.16
N ARG A 71 -14.36 -11.28 5.01
CA ARG A 71 -13.06 -11.60 4.41
C ARG A 71 -12.69 -10.57 3.35
N MET A 72 -11.38 -10.35 3.21
CA MET A 72 -10.79 -9.52 2.19
C MET A 72 -11.07 -10.11 0.81
N SER A 73 -11.58 -9.28 -0.10
CA SER A 73 -11.81 -9.63 -1.50
C SER A 73 -11.07 -8.65 -2.42
N TYR A 74 -10.80 -9.09 -3.66
CA TYR A 74 -10.20 -8.20 -4.66
C TYR A 74 -11.11 -7.02 -4.99
N GLU A 75 -12.41 -7.27 -5.12
CA GLU A 75 -13.41 -6.26 -5.48
C GLU A 75 -13.48 -5.13 -4.44
N ASP A 76 -13.57 -5.49 -3.15
CA ASP A 76 -13.57 -4.52 -2.05
C ASP A 76 -12.23 -3.77 -1.95
N THR A 77 -11.11 -4.45 -2.19
CA THR A 77 -9.78 -3.81 -2.18
C THR A 77 -9.61 -2.83 -3.34
N ILE A 78 -10.11 -3.17 -4.54
CA ILE A 78 -10.11 -2.28 -5.70
C ILE A 78 -10.97 -1.04 -5.42
N ALA A 79 -12.17 -1.22 -4.85
CA ALA A 79 -13.04 -0.10 -4.48
C ALA A 79 -12.37 0.83 -3.45
N LYS A 80 -11.69 0.27 -2.44
CA LYS A 80 -10.89 1.05 -1.47
C LYS A 80 -9.75 1.82 -2.14
N THR A 81 -9.00 1.18 -3.02
CA THR A 81 -7.92 1.82 -3.78
C THR A 81 -8.47 2.98 -4.63
N ALA A 82 -9.57 2.77 -5.34
CA ALA A 82 -10.22 3.81 -6.14
C ALA A 82 -10.71 4.97 -5.27
N GLY A 83 -11.31 4.68 -4.11
CA GLY A 83 -11.73 5.70 -3.14
C GLY A 83 -10.56 6.53 -2.60
N LEU A 84 -9.45 5.88 -2.22
CA LEU A 84 -8.24 6.57 -1.78
C LEU A 84 -7.62 7.42 -2.90
N PHE A 85 -7.57 6.89 -4.12
CA PHE A 85 -7.09 7.65 -5.27
C PHE A 85 -7.99 8.86 -5.57
N GLY A 86 -9.30 8.72 -5.42
CA GLY A 86 -10.25 9.84 -5.50
C GLY A 86 -9.95 10.93 -4.47
N ILE A 87 -9.64 10.57 -3.23
CA ILE A 87 -9.23 11.53 -2.19
C ILE A 87 -7.94 12.25 -2.60
N VAL A 88 -6.94 11.52 -3.08
CA VAL A 88 -5.67 12.11 -3.59
C VAL A 88 -5.97 13.12 -4.69
N LEU A 89 -6.80 12.77 -5.67
CA LEU A 89 -7.14 13.65 -6.80
C LEU A 89 -7.90 14.91 -6.36
N VAL A 90 -8.88 14.77 -5.46
CA VAL A 90 -9.64 15.92 -4.93
C VAL A 90 -8.71 16.86 -4.17
N ALA A 91 -7.88 16.33 -3.27
CA ALA A 91 -6.90 17.14 -2.54
C ALA A 91 -5.87 17.78 -3.49
N ALA A 92 -5.43 17.07 -4.52
CA ALA A 92 -4.53 17.62 -5.53
C ALA A 92 -5.18 18.75 -6.32
N ALA A 93 -6.45 18.62 -6.70
CA ALA A 93 -7.20 19.69 -7.36
C ALA A 93 -7.34 20.93 -6.47
N VAL A 94 -7.56 20.76 -5.15
CA VAL A 94 -7.57 21.88 -4.20
C VAL A 94 -6.19 22.55 -4.12
N ALA A 95 -5.12 21.76 -3.96
CA ALA A 95 -3.76 22.28 -3.89
C ALA A 95 -3.27 22.90 -5.21
N TRP A 96 -3.91 22.57 -6.34
CA TRP A 96 -3.59 23.19 -7.62
C TRP A 96 -3.78 24.71 -7.61
N PHE A 97 -4.84 25.20 -6.93
CA PHE A 97 -5.15 26.62 -6.80
C PHE A 97 -4.38 27.31 -5.67
N VAL A 98 -3.92 26.53 -4.68
CA VAL A 98 -3.13 27.04 -3.56
C VAL A 98 -1.87 26.19 -3.40
N PRO A 99 -0.85 26.37 -4.28
CA PRO A 99 0.27 25.43 -4.36
C PRO A 99 1.10 25.32 -3.08
N LEU A 100 1.07 26.36 -2.24
CA LEU A 100 1.76 26.36 -0.94
C LEU A 100 1.23 25.27 0.02
N LEU A 101 0.01 24.76 -0.20
CA LEU A 101 -0.53 23.62 0.55
C LEU A 101 0.35 22.36 0.41
N MET A 102 1.24 22.29 -0.59
CA MET A 102 2.20 21.19 -0.72
C MET A 102 3.09 21.03 0.51
N ILE A 103 3.40 22.11 1.23
CA ILE A 103 4.26 22.04 2.43
C ILE A 103 3.51 21.33 3.56
N ILE A 104 2.24 21.70 3.76
CA ILE A 104 1.35 21.04 4.72
C ILE A 104 1.13 19.58 4.31
N GLY A 105 0.94 19.33 3.01
CA GLY A 105 0.85 17.98 2.46
C GLY A 105 2.12 17.15 2.71
N ALA A 106 3.30 17.71 2.44
CA ALA A 106 4.60 17.04 2.64
C ALA A 106 4.80 16.64 4.10
N ILE A 107 4.62 17.60 5.02
CA ILE A 107 4.80 17.38 6.46
C ILE A 107 3.72 16.42 6.97
N GLY A 108 2.46 16.61 6.54
CA GLY A 108 1.34 15.75 6.90
C GLY A 108 1.55 14.30 6.46
N ALA A 109 1.94 14.07 5.21
CA ALA A 109 2.20 12.74 4.67
C ALA A 109 3.39 12.08 5.38
N LEU A 110 4.46 12.83 5.68
CA LEU A 110 5.59 12.32 6.44
C LEU A 110 5.16 11.88 7.85
N VAL A 111 4.50 12.75 8.61
CA VAL A 111 4.08 12.43 9.98
C VAL A 111 3.08 11.27 9.98
N LEU A 112 2.10 11.29 9.08
CA LEU A 112 1.08 10.25 9.00
C LEU A 112 1.65 8.91 8.56
N SER A 113 2.60 8.87 7.61
CA SER A 113 3.29 7.63 7.24
C SER A 113 4.07 7.03 8.41
N LEU A 114 4.74 7.87 9.21
CA LEU A 114 5.45 7.41 10.41
C LEU A 114 4.47 6.86 11.46
N VAL A 115 3.36 7.56 11.70
CA VAL A 115 2.32 7.09 12.63
C VAL A 115 1.74 5.76 12.15
N LEU A 116 1.42 5.63 10.86
CA LEU A 116 0.90 4.41 10.24
C LEU A 116 1.91 3.25 10.31
N ALA A 117 3.21 3.53 10.23
CA ALA A 117 4.27 2.52 10.35
C ALA A 117 4.23 1.76 11.69
N PHE A 118 3.82 2.44 12.76
CA PHE A 118 3.73 1.87 14.10
C PHE A 118 2.35 1.29 14.45
N GLN A 119 1.34 1.46 13.60
CA GLN A 119 0.00 0.93 13.87
C GLN A 119 -0.06 -0.58 13.61
N ARG A 120 -0.59 -1.33 14.59
CA ARG A 120 -0.82 -2.78 14.46
C ARG A 120 -2.07 -3.12 13.65
N GLU A 121 -3.05 -2.23 13.66
CA GLU A 121 -4.32 -2.40 12.96
C GLU A 121 -4.56 -1.27 11.95
N PRO A 122 -5.26 -1.55 10.85
CA PRO A 122 -5.63 -0.53 9.88
C PRO A 122 -6.59 0.48 10.52
N LYS A 123 -6.16 1.74 10.60
CA LYS A 123 -6.99 2.87 11.04
C LYS A 123 -7.42 3.69 9.84
N THR A 124 -8.63 3.43 9.34
CA THR A 124 -9.15 4.03 8.09
C THR A 124 -9.09 5.56 8.09
N GLY A 125 -9.39 6.22 9.22
CA GLY A 125 -9.29 7.68 9.33
C GLY A 125 -7.88 8.22 9.09
N LEU A 126 -6.84 7.53 9.59
CA LEU A 126 -5.45 7.93 9.34
C LEU A 126 -5.05 7.70 7.88
N ILE A 127 -5.56 6.64 7.26
CA ILE A 127 -5.31 6.34 5.84
C ILE A 127 -5.94 7.43 4.95
N PHE A 128 -7.16 7.89 5.27
CA PHE A 128 -7.80 9.00 4.54
C PHE A 128 -7.07 10.32 4.72
N ALA A 129 -6.66 10.64 5.95
CA ALA A 129 -5.86 11.83 6.21
C ALA A 129 -4.53 11.79 5.45
N PHE A 130 -3.91 10.61 5.38
CA PHE A 130 -2.67 10.42 4.63
C PHE A 130 -2.86 10.62 3.13
N ALA A 131 -3.90 10.00 2.55
CA ALA A 131 -4.23 10.17 1.13
C ALA A 131 -4.52 11.65 0.78
N ALA A 132 -5.21 12.37 1.66
CA ALA A 132 -5.43 13.80 1.49
C ALA A 132 -4.10 14.59 1.53
N ALA A 133 -3.22 14.28 2.49
CA ALA A 133 -1.92 14.93 2.61
C ALA A 133 -1.02 14.65 1.39
N GLU A 134 -1.01 13.41 0.88
CA GLU A 134 -0.33 13.06 -0.39
C GLU A 134 -0.91 13.85 -1.56
N GLY A 135 -2.24 13.97 -1.66
CA GLY A 135 -2.88 14.78 -2.69
C GLY A 135 -2.48 16.25 -2.62
N LEU A 136 -2.44 16.86 -1.43
CA LEU A 136 -1.98 18.24 -1.26
C LEU A 136 -0.52 18.44 -1.71
N LEU A 137 0.36 17.51 -1.34
CA LEU A 137 1.76 17.48 -1.77
C LEU A 137 1.85 17.45 -3.30
N VAL A 138 1.20 16.46 -3.91
CA VAL A 138 1.27 16.21 -5.35
C VAL A 138 0.65 17.35 -6.14
N GLY A 139 -0.52 17.85 -5.74
CA GLY A 139 -1.23 18.91 -6.45
C GLY A 139 -0.47 20.23 -6.46
N GLY A 140 0.07 20.64 -5.30
CA GLY A 140 0.84 21.88 -5.23
C GLY A 140 2.18 21.77 -5.96
N LEU A 141 2.90 20.64 -5.82
CA LEU A 141 4.12 20.39 -6.60
C LEU A 141 3.84 20.43 -8.11
N SER A 142 2.77 19.77 -8.55
CA SER A 142 2.38 19.71 -9.96
C SER A 142 2.02 21.07 -10.50
N SER A 143 1.25 21.88 -9.74
CA SER A 143 0.87 23.23 -10.16
C SER A 143 2.08 24.16 -10.32
N ILE A 144 3.05 24.11 -9.40
CA ILE A 144 4.30 24.88 -9.52
C ILE A 144 5.09 24.45 -10.75
N LEU A 145 5.26 23.14 -10.94
CA LEU A 145 6.06 22.62 -12.07
C LEU A 145 5.37 22.81 -13.41
N GLU A 146 4.04 22.76 -13.47
CA GLU A 146 3.27 23.01 -14.70
C GLU A 146 3.40 24.46 -15.17
N GLN A 147 3.48 25.42 -14.24
CA GLN A 147 3.73 26.82 -14.56
C GLN A 147 5.13 27.05 -15.14
N LEU A 148 6.13 26.31 -14.64
CA LEU A 148 7.52 26.40 -15.11
C LEU A 148 7.75 25.60 -16.40
N TYR A 149 7.08 24.46 -16.53
CA TYR A 149 7.27 23.50 -17.60
C TYR A 149 5.90 23.01 -18.11
N PRO A 150 5.24 23.76 -19.02
CA PRO A 150 3.94 23.37 -19.53
C PRO A 150 3.91 21.93 -20.07
N GLY A 151 2.83 21.21 -19.75
CA GLY A 151 2.58 19.81 -20.10
C GLY A 151 3.33 18.78 -19.25
N ILE A 152 4.13 19.17 -18.25
CA ILE A 152 4.92 18.23 -17.45
C ILE A 152 4.03 17.34 -16.58
N ALA A 153 2.93 17.85 -16.04
CA ALA A 153 2.02 17.07 -15.22
C ALA A 153 1.37 15.94 -16.04
N MET A 154 0.89 16.25 -17.25
CA MET A 154 0.30 15.25 -18.15
C MET A 154 1.32 14.17 -18.54
N GLN A 155 2.57 14.55 -18.84
CA GLN A 155 3.63 13.59 -19.13
C GLN A 155 3.93 12.67 -17.94
N ALA A 156 4.01 13.24 -16.74
CA ALA A 156 4.21 12.46 -15.52
C ALA A 156 3.06 11.48 -15.28
N VAL A 157 1.80 11.91 -15.44
CA VAL A 157 0.61 11.05 -15.32
C VAL A 157 0.67 9.88 -16.31
N LEU A 158 0.93 10.16 -17.59
CA LEU A 158 1.01 9.13 -18.63
C LEU A 158 2.13 8.12 -18.35
N ALA A 159 3.30 8.60 -17.93
CA ALA A 159 4.43 7.75 -17.58
C ALA A 159 4.13 6.89 -16.33
N THR A 160 3.53 7.45 -15.28
CA THR A 160 3.11 6.68 -14.10
C THR A 160 2.10 5.60 -14.46
N PHE A 161 1.06 5.91 -15.24
CA PHE A 161 0.09 4.91 -15.67
C PHE A 161 0.73 3.83 -16.55
N SER A 162 1.72 4.19 -17.39
CA SER A 162 2.47 3.22 -18.17
C SER A 162 3.24 2.24 -17.28
N VAL A 163 3.94 2.75 -16.26
CA VAL A 163 4.66 1.91 -15.28
C VAL A 163 3.70 1.00 -14.51
N VAL A 164 2.58 1.54 -14.02
CA VAL A 164 1.57 0.76 -13.30
C VAL A 164 0.94 -0.32 -14.18
N ALA A 165 0.53 0.04 -15.41
CA ALA A 165 -0.11 -0.88 -16.33
C ALA A 165 0.82 -2.03 -16.74
N VAL A 166 2.07 -1.72 -17.12
CA VAL A 166 3.06 -2.74 -17.48
C VAL A 166 3.35 -3.65 -16.29
N THR A 167 3.55 -3.08 -15.09
CA THR A 167 3.82 -3.88 -13.88
C THR A 167 2.63 -4.79 -13.54
N LEU A 168 1.40 -4.27 -13.63
CA LEU A 168 0.19 -5.05 -13.36
C LEU A 168 0.02 -6.20 -14.37
N VAL A 169 0.25 -5.95 -15.66
CA VAL A 169 0.19 -6.97 -16.71
C VAL A 169 1.24 -8.06 -16.47
N LEU A 170 2.48 -7.68 -16.18
CA LEU A 170 3.57 -8.61 -15.89
C LEU A 170 3.31 -9.44 -14.62
N PHE A 171 2.75 -8.82 -13.58
CA PHE A 171 2.33 -9.49 -12.36
C PHE A 171 1.20 -10.49 -12.63
N ARG A 172 0.18 -10.09 -13.39
CA ARG A 172 -0.98 -10.94 -13.74
C ARG A 172 -0.55 -12.19 -14.50
N PHE A 173 0.42 -12.09 -15.41
CA PHE A 173 0.98 -13.25 -16.12
C PHE A 173 1.85 -14.16 -15.24
N GLY A 174 2.05 -13.82 -13.97
CA GLY A 174 2.88 -14.60 -13.04
C GLY A 174 4.37 -14.58 -13.35
N LYS A 175 4.81 -13.76 -14.32
CA LYS A 175 6.21 -13.63 -14.75
C LYS A 175 7.06 -12.86 -13.74
N VAL A 176 6.43 -11.98 -12.96
CA VAL A 176 7.11 -11.14 -11.97
C VAL A 176 6.55 -11.45 -10.59
N ARG A 177 7.42 -11.90 -9.70
CA ARG A 177 7.14 -12.15 -8.28
C ARG A 177 8.27 -11.57 -7.44
N THR A 178 7.97 -11.23 -6.21
CA THR A 178 9.00 -10.73 -5.28
C THR A 178 9.88 -11.89 -4.82
N SER A 179 11.11 -11.57 -4.42
CA SER A 179 11.97 -12.53 -3.74
C SER A 179 12.35 -11.99 -2.35
N PRO A 180 12.49 -12.85 -1.33
CA PRO A 180 12.84 -12.39 0.02
C PRO A 180 14.14 -11.56 0.08
N ARG A 181 15.11 -11.89 -0.79
CA ARG A 181 16.37 -11.14 -0.89
C ARG A 181 16.15 -9.76 -1.52
N MET A 182 15.46 -9.68 -2.65
CA MET A 182 15.19 -8.40 -3.30
C MET A 182 14.31 -7.50 -2.45
N THR A 183 13.33 -8.04 -1.74
CA THR A 183 12.48 -7.27 -0.82
C THR A 183 13.29 -6.63 0.30
N LYS A 184 14.27 -7.34 0.88
CA LYS A 184 15.19 -6.76 1.88
C LYS A 184 16.07 -5.66 1.29
N ILE A 185 16.61 -5.87 0.08
CA ILE A 185 17.43 -4.87 -0.61
C ILE A 185 16.60 -3.60 -0.89
N VAL A 186 15.39 -3.76 -1.42
CA VAL A 186 14.48 -2.65 -1.71
C VAL A 186 14.06 -1.94 -0.42
N LEU A 187 13.85 -2.66 0.68
CA LEU A 187 13.57 -2.04 1.98
C LEU A 187 14.73 -1.14 2.44
N VAL A 188 15.97 -1.62 2.37
CA VAL A 188 17.15 -0.82 2.72
C VAL A 188 17.30 0.38 1.78
N ALA A 189 17.11 0.17 0.47
CA ALA A 189 17.12 1.22 -0.54
C ALA A 189 16.06 2.30 -0.27
N MET A 190 14.82 1.91 0.04
CA MET A 190 13.74 2.83 0.38
C MET A 190 14.09 3.67 1.61
N LEU A 191 14.64 3.06 2.67
CA LEU A 191 15.03 3.78 3.88
C LEU A 191 16.18 4.76 3.62
N GLY A 192 17.19 4.34 2.85
CA GLY A 192 18.29 5.22 2.46
C GLY A 192 17.81 6.38 1.59
N TYR A 193 16.94 6.09 0.61
CA TYR A 193 16.33 7.11 -0.24
C TYR A 193 15.49 8.10 0.55
N ALA A 194 14.67 7.61 1.50
CA ALA A 194 13.85 8.44 2.36
C ALA A 194 14.70 9.33 3.28
N LEU A 195 15.77 8.80 3.87
CA LEU A 195 16.70 9.55 4.71
C LEU A 195 17.40 10.66 3.91
N PHE A 196 17.93 10.34 2.72
CA PHE A 196 18.52 11.34 1.83
C PHE A 196 17.50 12.41 1.44
N SER A 197 16.26 12.01 1.11
CA SER A 197 15.18 12.93 0.76
C SER A 197 14.83 13.86 1.91
N LEU A 198 14.81 13.37 3.14
CA LEU A 198 14.53 14.14 4.34
C LEU A 198 15.64 15.17 4.62
N ILE A 199 16.91 14.76 4.53
CA ILE A 199 18.05 15.65 4.69
C ILE A 199 18.00 16.76 3.64
N ASN A 200 17.82 16.41 2.36
CA ASN A 200 17.73 17.38 1.28
C ASN A 200 16.54 18.33 1.45
N PHE A 201 15.37 17.81 1.82
CA PHE A 201 14.19 18.63 2.08
C PHE A 201 14.41 19.60 3.24
N GLY A 202 14.99 19.13 4.36
CA GLY A 202 15.33 19.97 5.50
C GLY A 202 16.31 21.08 5.11
N MET A 203 17.37 20.76 4.37
CA MET A 203 18.32 21.76 3.86
C MET A 203 17.61 22.82 3.00
N MET A 204 16.74 22.40 2.08
CA MET A 204 15.98 23.32 1.23
C MET A 204 15.02 24.20 2.03
N MET A 205 14.37 23.65 3.06
CA MET A 205 13.41 24.38 3.90
C MET A 205 14.09 25.44 4.78
N PHE A 206 15.26 25.14 5.35
CA PHE A 206 16.00 26.07 6.21
C PHE A 206 16.88 27.06 5.44
N GLY A 207 16.70 27.18 4.12
CA GLY A 207 17.44 28.13 3.30
C GLY A 207 18.91 27.76 3.10
N PHE A 208 19.32 26.54 3.44
CA PHE A 208 20.59 25.96 2.97
C PHE A 208 20.43 25.55 1.50
N GLN A 209 20.04 26.52 0.66
CA GLN A 209 20.12 26.44 -0.78
C GLN A 209 21.60 26.48 -1.13
N SER A 210 22.27 25.35 -0.92
CA SER A 210 23.66 25.19 -1.34
C SER A 210 23.76 25.58 -2.81
N ALA A 211 24.93 26.10 -3.18
CA ALA A 211 25.34 26.65 -4.47
C ALA A 211 25.19 25.73 -5.72
N ALA A 212 24.27 24.75 -5.71
CA ALA A 212 24.12 23.68 -6.68
C ALA A 212 22.84 23.76 -7.53
N GLY A 213 21.79 24.51 -7.15
CA GLY A 213 20.59 24.71 -7.99
C GLY A 213 19.22 24.45 -7.31
N PRO A 214 18.11 24.51 -8.07
CA PRO A 214 16.73 24.51 -7.55
C PRO A 214 16.31 23.26 -6.76
N TRP A 215 17.06 22.17 -6.85
CA TRP A 215 16.74 20.87 -6.23
C TRP A 215 17.66 20.49 -5.04
N GLY A 216 18.47 21.44 -4.55
CA GLY A 216 19.41 21.20 -3.46
C GLY A 216 20.55 20.25 -3.87
N MET A 217 20.88 19.27 -3.03
CA MET A 217 21.92 18.26 -3.31
C MET A 217 21.63 17.41 -4.55
N ARG A 218 20.35 17.32 -4.97
CA ARG A 218 19.95 16.62 -6.20
C ARG A 218 20.39 17.33 -7.47
N SER A 219 20.79 18.60 -7.38
CA SER A 219 21.28 19.37 -8.52
C SER A 219 22.77 19.13 -8.79
N MET A 220 23.50 18.50 -7.86
CA MET A 220 24.92 18.21 -8.06
C MET A 220 25.12 17.25 -9.23
N GLU A 221 26.07 17.56 -10.11
CA GLU A 221 26.38 16.70 -11.25
C GLU A 221 27.41 15.63 -10.90
N VAL A 222 27.13 14.40 -11.33
CA VAL A 222 28.06 13.28 -11.25
C VAL A 222 28.24 12.76 -12.68
N PHE A 223 29.45 12.87 -13.22
CA PHE A 223 29.74 12.58 -14.63
C PHE A 223 28.87 13.39 -15.63
N GLY A 224 28.55 14.65 -15.31
CA GLY A 224 27.73 15.52 -16.16
C GLY A 224 26.22 15.21 -16.15
N ILE A 225 25.77 14.29 -15.29
CA ILE A 225 24.35 13.97 -15.09
C ILE A 225 23.94 14.46 -13.71
N PRO A 226 22.84 15.21 -13.56
CA PRO A 226 22.34 15.60 -12.25
C PRO A 226 22.03 14.38 -11.39
N LEU A 227 22.52 14.39 -10.15
CA LEU A 227 22.34 13.31 -9.19
C LEU A 227 20.86 13.00 -8.96
N GLY A 228 19.99 14.00 -9.02
CA GLY A 228 18.54 13.83 -8.94
C GLY A 228 17.93 13.02 -10.09
N VAL A 229 18.51 13.04 -11.28
CA VAL A 229 18.08 12.19 -12.40
C VAL A 229 18.47 10.74 -12.14
N ILE A 230 19.71 10.50 -11.72
CA ILE A 230 20.20 9.15 -11.39
C ILE A 230 19.37 8.54 -10.26
N LEU A 231 19.18 9.28 -9.17
CA LEU A 231 18.38 8.84 -8.04
C LEU A 231 16.91 8.68 -8.41
N GLY A 232 16.37 9.53 -9.28
CA GLY A 232 14.99 9.45 -9.72
C GLY A 232 14.72 8.23 -10.59
N ILE A 233 15.60 7.90 -11.55
CA ILE A 233 15.50 6.66 -12.33
C ILE A 233 15.57 5.44 -11.41
N PHE A 234 16.52 5.43 -10.47
CA PHE A 234 16.62 4.38 -9.46
C PHE A 234 15.33 4.27 -8.63
N ALA A 235 14.77 5.39 -8.19
CA ALA A 235 13.55 5.43 -7.39
C ALA A 235 12.32 4.95 -8.17
N VAL A 236 12.22 5.25 -9.48
CA VAL A 236 11.14 4.73 -10.33
C VAL A 236 11.24 3.21 -10.50
N LEU A 237 12.43 2.66 -10.71
CA LEU A 237 12.65 1.21 -10.76
C LEU A 237 12.32 0.53 -9.43
N MET A 238 12.74 1.16 -8.33
CA MET A 238 12.38 0.72 -6.98
C MET A 238 10.87 0.74 -6.76
N GLY A 239 10.20 1.82 -7.18
CA GLY A 239 8.74 1.96 -7.12
C GLY A 239 8.02 0.89 -7.95
N ALA A 240 8.53 0.54 -9.12
CA ALA A 240 7.98 -0.57 -9.92
C ALA A 240 8.07 -1.90 -9.16
N TYR A 241 9.17 -2.18 -8.45
CA TYR A 241 9.24 -3.36 -7.57
C TYR A 241 8.29 -3.25 -6.38
N MET A 242 8.12 -2.05 -5.80
CA MET A 242 7.14 -1.81 -4.74
C MET A 242 5.71 -2.12 -5.19
N LEU A 243 5.33 -1.76 -6.42
CA LEU A 243 4.03 -2.13 -6.99
C LEU A 243 3.83 -3.65 -7.02
N VAL A 244 4.87 -4.41 -7.38
CA VAL A 244 4.82 -5.89 -7.32
C VAL A 244 4.60 -6.36 -5.89
N MET A 245 5.30 -5.78 -4.90
CA MET A 245 5.08 -6.08 -3.48
C MET A 245 3.65 -5.75 -3.04
N ASP A 246 3.09 -4.64 -3.51
CA ASP A 246 1.72 -4.22 -3.18
C ASP A 246 0.68 -5.19 -3.78
N PHE A 247 0.89 -5.63 -5.02
CA PHE A 247 0.02 -6.63 -5.64
C PHE A 247 0.10 -7.99 -4.95
N GLU A 248 1.30 -8.41 -4.54
CA GLU A 248 1.46 -9.63 -3.74
C GLU A 248 0.83 -9.51 -2.36
N LEU A 249 0.94 -8.36 -1.70
CA LEU A 249 0.29 -8.09 -0.42
C LEU A 249 -1.23 -8.29 -0.54
N ILE A 250 -1.84 -7.71 -1.57
CA ILE A 250 -3.28 -7.84 -1.84
C ILE A 250 -3.63 -9.29 -2.17
N LYS A 251 -2.89 -9.92 -3.09
CA LYS A 251 -3.12 -11.31 -3.50
C LYS A 251 -3.05 -12.28 -2.33
N ASN A 252 -1.97 -12.21 -1.54
CA ASN A 252 -1.76 -13.08 -0.39
C ASN A 252 -2.82 -12.83 0.69
N GLY A 253 -3.24 -11.58 0.89
CA GLY A 253 -4.32 -11.23 1.81
C GLY A 253 -5.66 -11.85 1.41
N VAL A 254 -6.02 -11.79 0.12
CA VAL A 254 -7.27 -12.40 -0.38
C VAL A 254 -7.19 -13.93 -0.37
N GLU A 255 -6.12 -14.52 -0.91
CA GLU A 255 -5.94 -15.98 -0.94
C GLU A 255 -5.80 -16.60 0.46
N GLY A 256 -5.23 -15.84 1.40
CA GLY A 256 -5.13 -16.22 2.80
C GLY A 256 -6.45 -16.06 3.57
N GLY A 257 -7.45 -15.36 3.03
CA GLY A 257 -8.71 -15.08 3.72
C GLY A 257 -8.56 -14.08 4.88
N ALA A 258 -7.66 -13.09 4.74
CA ALA A 258 -7.48 -12.05 5.75
C ALA A 258 -8.79 -11.28 6.02
N PRO A 259 -9.01 -10.73 7.22
CA PRO A 259 -10.19 -9.91 7.50
C PRO A 259 -10.32 -8.70 6.56
N ARG A 260 -11.55 -8.30 6.22
CA ARG A 260 -11.86 -7.21 5.26
C ARG A 260 -11.15 -5.91 5.58
N LYS A 261 -10.94 -5.59 6.87
CA LYS A 261 -10.22 -4.38 7.30
C LYS A 261 -8.80 -4.27 6.74
N TYR A 262 -8.12 -5.39 6.46
CA TYR A 262 -6.78 -5.40 5.90
C TYR A 262 -6.73 -5.00 4.41
N GLY A 263 -7.86 -5.03 3.71
CA GLY A 263 -7.97 -4.44 2.37
C GLY A 263 -7.61 -2.96 2.33
N TRP A 264 -7.78 -2.23 3.44
CA TRP A 264 -7.33 -0.84 3.56
C TRP A 264 -5.81 -0.70 3.52
N ILE A 265 -5.05 -1.68 4.03
CA ILE A 265 -3.59 -1.62 3.99
C ILE A 265 -3.07 -1.90 2.60
N GLY A 266 -3.66 -2.88 1.90
CA GLY A 266 -3.35 -3.15 0.50
C GLY A 266 -3.62 -1.93 -0.39
N ALA A 267 -4.80 -1.31 -0.23
CA ALA A 267 -5.17 -0.10 -0.95
C ALA A 267 -4.25 1.09 -0.65
N TYR A 268 -3.96 1.34 0.63
CA TYR A 268 -3.05 2.40 1.07
C TYR A 268 -1.64 2.24 0.49
N SER A 269 -1.06 1.04 0.60
CA SER A 269 0.31 0.77 0.14
C SER A 269 0.40 0.99 -1.38
N LEU A 270 -0.58 0.46 -2.11
CA LEU A 270 -0.65 0.61 -3.56
C LEU A 270 -0.77 2.08 -3.99
N VAL A 271 -1.69 2.85 -3.40
CA VAL A 271 -1.88 4.28 -3.75
C VAL A 271 -0.63 5.10 -3.42
N SER A 272 -0.01 4.88 -2.26
CA SER A 272 1.21 5.60 -1.89
C SER A 272 2.37 5.29 -2.83
N THR A 273 2.52 4.03 -3.27
CA THR A 273 3.54 3.67 -4.28
C THR A 273 3.27 4.36 -5.62
N VAL A 274 2.01 4.44 -6.07
CA VAL A 274 1.65 5.14 -7.31
C VAL A 274 1.98 6.63 -7.22
N VAL A 275 1.64 7.28 -6.10
CA VAL A 275 1.97 8.68 -5.82
C VAL A 275 3.49 8.90 -5.78
N PHE A 276 4.22 8.01 -5.11
CA PHE A 276 5.68 8.04 -5.06
C PHE A 276 6.28 8.00 -6.47
N ILE A 277 5.86 7.07 -7.32
CA ILE A 277 6.33 6.96 -8.71
C ILE A 277 6.04 8.26 -9.48
N TYR A 278 4.84 8.83 -9.33
CA TYR A 278 4.49 10.10 -9.96
C TYR A 278 5.43 11.23 -9.54
N VAL A 279 5.66 11.40 -8.23
CA VAL A 279 6.53 12.46 -7.67
C VAL A 279 7.97 12.31 -8.18
N GLU A 280 8.46 11.08 -8.32
CA GLU A 280 9.80 10.83 -8.87
C GLU A 280 9.87 11.14 -10.36
N ILE A 281 8.87 10.72 -11.16
CA ILE A 281 8.84 10.98 -12.59
C ILE A 281 8.77 12.48 -12.87
N ILE A 282 7.84 13.21 -12.23
CA ILE A 282 7.71 14.65 -12.47
C ILE A 282 8.98 15.39 -12.06
N ARG A 283 9.68 14.94 -11.01
CA ARG A 283 10.96 15.50 -10.60
C ARG A 283 12.06 15.24 -11.63
N VAL A 284 12.18 14.02 -12.13
CA VAL A 284 13.16 13.68 -13.17
C VAL A 284 12.93 14.54 -14.41
N LEU A 285 11.67 14.64 -14.86
CA LEU A 285 11.31 15.50 -15.99
C LEU A 285 11.66 16.97 -15.75
N ALA A 286 11.40 17.47 -14.53
CA ALA A 286 11.66 18.86 -14.21
C ALA A 286 13.17 19.18 -14.13
N ILE A 287 13.99 18.26 -13.62
CA ILE A 287 15.45 18.40 -13.63
C ILE A 287 15.98 18.38 -15.06
N LEU A 288 15.53 17.43 -15.89
CA LEU A 288 15.97 17.32 -17.28
C LEU A 288 15.58 18.54 -18.12
N ARG A 289 14.42 19.15 -17.84
CA ARG A 289 13.97 20.36 -18.54
C ARG A 289 14.66 21.62 -18.02
N GLY A 290 14.90 21.71 -16.72
CA GLY A 290 15.55 22.86 -16.08
C GLY A 290 17.06 22.95 -16.26
N ASN A 291 17.70 21.90 -16.79
CA ASN A 291 19.12 21.86 -17.10
C ASN A 291 19.44 22.23 -18.57
N ASN A 292 18.52 22.93 -19.27
CA ASN A 292 18.74 23.50 -20.60
C ASN A 292 18.83 25.02 -20.55
#